data_AF-A0A535P4I2-F1
#
_entry.id   AF-A0A535P4I2-F1
#
_cell.length_a   1.000
_cell.length_b   1.000
_cell.length_c   1.000
_cell.angle_alpha   90.00
_cell.angle_beta   90.00
_cell.angle_gamma   90.00
#
_symmetry.space_group_name_H-M   'P 1'
#
loop_
_entity.id
_entity.type
_entity.pdbx_description
1 polymer ?
#
loop_
_entity_poly.entity_id
_entity_poly.type
_entity_poly.pdbx_seq_one_letter_code
_entity_poly.pdbx_strand_id
1 'polypeptide(L)'
;METLKALAGAAGGEMEFSLPLPSATVQRLACDSSLMRVLFEADSLPVDVGRSRRLVDGGLRKALAVRDKHCQWPGCERPASWCDGHHLVHWVDGGETNLENTVLLCKRHHRMVHEGGWKLIKVEGKIVSIAPTVTFGLPRGPD
;
A
#
# COMPACT_ATOMS: atom_id res chain seq x y z
N MET A 1 6.27 -16.20 9.16
CA MET A 1 5.13 -15.26 9.24
C MET A 1 5.73 -13.99 9.76
N GLU A 2 5.62 -12.89 9.05
CA GLU A 2 6.24 -11.65 9.49
C GLU A 2 5.19 -10.54 9.39
N THR A 3 5.12 -9.66 10.38
CA THR A 3 4.10 -8.60 10.47
C THR A 3 4.31 -7.53 9.38
N LEU A 4 3.65 -6.38 9.51
CA LEU A 4 3.65 -5.26 8.55
C LEU A 4 5.03 -4.91 7.94
N LYS A 5 6.12 -4.96 8.72
CA LYS A 5 7.48 -4.65 8.27
C LYS A 5 8.25 -5.83 7.66
N ALA A 6 7.68 -7.03 7.65
CA ALA A 6 8.36 -8.26 7.25
C ALA A 6 9.72 -8.43 7.97
N LEU A 7 9.69 -8.44 9.32
CA LEU A 7 10.87 -8.69 10.15
C LEU A 7 10.92 -10.15 10.59
N ALA A 8 12.11 -10.76 10.49
CA ALA A 8 12.37 -12.12 10.95
C ALA A 8 12.02 -12.30 12.44
N GLY A 9 11.21 -13.32 12.73
CA GLY A 9 10.74 -13.64 14.08
C GLY A 9 9.53 -12.83 14.57
N ALA A 10 9.02 -11.88 13.77
CA ALA A 10 7.77 -11.21 14.11
C ALA A 10 6.57 -12.20 14.06
N ALA A 11 5.52 -11.95 14.84
CA ALA A 11 4.30 -12.74 14.75
C ALA A 11 3.62 -12.59 13.37
N GLY A 12 2.68 -13.49 13.03
CA GLY A 12 1.80 -13.27 11.87
C GLY A 12 0.78 -12.17 12.15
N GLY A 13 0.22 -11.55 11.10
CA GLY A 13 -0.98 -10.71 11.27
C GLY A 13 -2.18 -11.62 11.56
N GLU A 14 -3.01 -11.29 12.54
CA GLU A 14 -4.17 -12.09 12.94
C GLU A 14 -5.50 -11.37 12.66
N MET A 15 -6.56 -12.13 12.43
CA MET A 15 -7.95 -11.63 12.36
C MET A 15 -8.85 -12.57 13.15
N GLU A 16 -9.89 -12.02 13.78
CA GLU A 16 -10.78 -12.71 14.74
C GLU A 16 -11.35 -14.05 14.24
N PHE A 17 -11.49 -14.22 12.92
CA PHE A 17 -12.00 -15.45 12.29
C PHE A 17 -11.17 -15.88 11.09
N SER A 18 -9.85 -15.67 11.11
CA SER A 18 -8.97 -16.04 10.00
C SER A 18 -7.69 -16.75 10.45
N LEU A 19 -7.07 -17.41 9.49
CA LEU A 19 -5.69 -17.88 9.62
C LEU A 19 -4.73 -16.67 9.58
N PRO A 20 -3.48 -16.85 10.04
CA PRO A 20 -2.48 -15.80 9.95
C PRO A 20 -2.34 -15.24 8.53
N LEU A 21 -2.34 -13.91 8.44
CA LEU A 21 -2.22 -13.18 7.19
C LEU A 21 -0.76 -13.08 6.74
N PRO A 22 -0.49 -13.26 5.43
CA PRO A 22 0.80 -12.89 4.85
C PRO A 22 1.11 -11.41 5.03
N SER A 23 2.39 -11.06 5.16
CA SER A 23 2.86 -9.66 5.28
C SER A 23 2.34 -8.78 4.15
N ALA A 24 2.34 -9.27 2.90
CA ALA A 24 1.78 -8.57 1.74
C ALA A 24 0.30 -8.20 1.91
N THR A 25 -0.50 -9.10 2.50
CA THR A 25 -1.91 -8.84 2.79
C THR A 25 -2.05 -7.77 3.87
N VAL A 26 -1.25 -7.86 4.94
CA VAL A 26 -1.21 -6.86 6.01
C VAL A 26 -0.77 -5.51 5.47
N GLN A 27 0.21 -5.45 4.56
CA GLN A 27 0.67 -4.22 3.89
C GLN A 27 -0.39 -3.61 2.97
N ARG A 28 -1.16 -4.44 2.26
CA ARG A 28 -2.28 -3.97 1.43
C ARG A 28 -3.43 -3.43 2.28
N LEU A 29 -3.82 -4.16 3.33
CA LEU A 29 -4.85 -3.71 4.28
C LEU A 29 -4.40 -2.48 5.03
N ALA A 30 -3.11 -2.42 5.36
CA ALA A 30 -2.51 -1.22 5.81
C ALA A 30 -2.69 -0.18 4.70
N CYS A 31 -2.17 -0.28 3.48
CA CYS A 31 -1.91 0.80 2.52
C CYS A 31 -2.68 2.14 2.70
N ASP A 32 -4.00 2.12 2.80
CA ASP A 32 -4.87 3.29 2.98
C ASP A 32 -5.76 3.30 4.26
N SER A 33 -5.54 2.42 5.24
CA SER A 33 -6.34 2.32 6.48
C SER A 33 -5.81 3.12 7.69
N SER A 34 -6.70 3.38 8.66
CA SER A 34 -6.31 3.81 10.01
C SER A 34 -5.63 2.66 10.73
N LEU A 35 -4.37 2.84 11.12
CA LEU A 35 -3.65 1.92 11.98
C LEU A 35 -3.46 2.55 13.35
N MET A 36 -3.83 1.83 14.41
CA MET A 36 -3.53 2.19 15.79
C MET A 36 -2.47 1.23 16.32
N ARG A 37 -1.35 1.75 16.80
CA ARG A 37 -0.30 0.95 17.44
C ARG A 37 -0.57 0.91 18.94
N VAL A 38 -0.75 -0.29 19.50
CA VAL A 38 -0.84 -0.52 20.94
C VAL A 38 0.42 -1.27 21.36
N LEU A 39 1.23 -0.65 22.22
CA LEU A 39 2.45 -1.24 22.77
C LEU A 39 2.18 -1.62 24.24
N PHE A 40 2.56 -2.82 24.65
CA PHE A 40 2.46 -3.26 26.04
C PHE A 40 3.88 -3.31 26.63
N GLU A 41 4.21 -2.36 27.50
CA GLU A 41 5.40 -2.38 28.37
C GLU A 41 5.04 -1.80 29.75
N ALA A 42 5.80 -2.18 30.78
CA ALA A 42 5.48 -1.94 32.19
C ALA A 42 5.31 -0.46 32.57
N ASP A 43 5.93 0.48 31.85
CA ASP A 43 5.90 1.92 32.14
C ASP A 43 5.25 2.75 31.02
N SER A 44 4.11 2.25 30.54
CA SER A 44 3.21 2.78 29.51
C SER A 44 3.07 4.31 29.45
N LEU A 45 3.95 4.97 28.69
CA LEU A 45 3.71 6.31 28.11
C LEU A 45 3.72 6.21 26.58
N PRO A 46 2.74 6.80 25.87
CA PRO A 46 2.72 6.82 24.42
C PRO A 46 3.84 7.75 23.91
N VAL A 47 4.97 7.15 23.51
CA VAL A 47 6.19 7.87 23.07
C VAL A 47 6.17 8.28 21.58
N ASP A 48 5.19 7.85 20.78
CA ASP A 48 5.23 8.14 19.34
C ASP A 48 3.85 8.22 18.68
N VAL A 49 3.47 9.46 18.34
CA VAL A 49 2.33 9.84 17.48
C VAL A 49 2.80 10.41 16.13
N GLY A 50 4.10 10.30 15.82
CA GLY A 50 4.83 11.14 14.86
C GLY A 50 4.55 10.92 13.37
N ARG A 51 3.69 9.99 12.98
CA ARG A 51 3.19 9.84 11.59
C ARG A 51 1.69 9.47 11.54
N SER A 52 0.88 10.08 12.39
CA SER A 52 -0.53 9.73 12.57
C SER A 52 -1.41 9.82 11.31
N ARG A 53 -1.03 10.61 10.29
CA ARG A 53 -1.83 10.80 9.06
C ARG A 53 -1.38 9.90 7.91
N ARG A 54 -1.79 8.64 8.00
CA ARG A 54 -1.54 7.61 6.99
C ARG A 54 -2.69 7.46 5.99
N LEU A 55 -3.90 7.64 6.49
CA LEU A 55 -5.13 7.66 5.69
C LEU A 55 -5.04 8.77 4.65
N VAL A 56 -5.34 8.40 3.41
CA VAL A 56 -5.68 9.35 2.36
C VAL A 56 -6.98 10.02 2.78
N ASP A 57 -6.86 11.20 3.40
CA ASP A 57 -8.02 11.95 3.87
C ASP A 57 -8.93 12.39 2.72
N GLY A 58 -10.12 12.88 3.03
CA GLY A 58 -11.10 13.28 2.01
C GLY A 58 -10.61 14.38 1.07
N GLY A 59 -9.72 15.27 1.51
CA GLY A 59 -9.12 16.33 0.68
C GLY A 59 -8.12 15.74 -0.31
N LEU A 60 -7.17 14.95 0.17
CA LEU A 60 -6.20 14.25 -0.66
C LEU A 60 -6.90 13.28 -1.62
N ARG A 61 -7.94 12.57 -1.17
CA ARG A 61 -8.72 11.65 -2.01
C ARG A 61 -9.41 12.34 -3.18
N LYS A 62 -9.95 13.54 -2.95
CA LYS A 62 -10.53 14.39 -4.01
C LYS A 62 -9.45 14.89 -4.97
N ALA A 63 -8.32 15.37 -4.44
CA ALA A 63 -7.20 15.81 -5.27
C ALA A 63 -6.68 14.67 -6.18
N LEU A 64 -6.53 13.47 -5.63
CA LEU A 64 -6.18 12.26 -6.39
C LEU A 64 -7.23 11.92 -7.45
N ALA A 65 -8.52 11.99 -7.13
CA ALA A 65 -9.59 11.74 -8.10
C ALA A 65 -9.54 12.71 -9.29
N VAL A 66 -9.27 14.00 -9.04
CA VAL A 66 -9.15 15.02 -10.09
C VAL A 66 -7.89 14.83 -10.93
N ARG A 67 -6.75 14.54 -10.28
CA ARG A 67 -5.45 14.38 -10.94
C ARG A 67 -5.39 13.08 -11.77
N ASP A 68 -5.73 11.96 -11.14
CA ASP A 68 -5.52 10.63 -11.71
C ASP A 68 -6.66 10.21 -12.63
N LYS A 69 -7.91 10.60 -12.31
CA LYS A 69 -9.17 10.30 -13.03
C LYS A 69 -9.53 8.80 -13.13
N HIS A 70 -8.55 7.93 -13.27
CA HIS A 70 -8.63 6.49 -13.34
C HIS A 70 -7.40 5.86 -12.66
N CYS A 71 -7.38 4.53 -12.60
CA CYS A 71 -6.22 3.75 -12.14
C CYS A 71 -4.95 4.17 -12.88
N GLN A 72 -3.88 4.49 -12.15
CA GLN A 72 -2.60 4.94 -12.72
C GLN A 72 -1.72 3.81 -13.23
N TRP A 73 -2.21 2.57 -13.23
CA TRP A 73 -1.52 1.49 -13.92
C TRP A 73 -1.52 1.74 -15.43
N PRO A 74 -0.39 1.54 -16.15
CA PRO A 74 -0.31 1.77 -17.59
C PRO A 74 -1.42 1.03 -18.36
N GLY A 75 -2.25 1.79 -19.09
CA GLY A 75 -3.35 1.25 -19.91
C GLY A 75 -4.65 0.91 -19.16
N CYS A 76 -4.74 1.17 -17.84
CA CYS A 76 -5.96 0.87 -17.09
C CYS A 76 -6.92 2.06 -17.01
N GLU A 77 -8.16 1.88 -17.47
CA GLU A 77 -9.17 2.94 -17.48
C GLU A 77 -10.21 2.84 -16.36
N ARG A 78 -10.00 1.95 -15.37
CA ARG A 78 -10.95 1.80 -14.25
C ARG A 78 -11.12 3.13 -13.52
N PRO A 79 -12.36 3.60 -13.29
CA PRO A 79 -12.62 4.94 -12.82
C PRO A 79 -12.07 5.17 -11.42
N ALA A 80 -11.78 6.43 -11.08
CA ALA A 80 -11.29 6.80 -9.75
C ALA A 80 -12.18 6.30 -8.61
N SER A 81 -13.50 6.16 -8.81
CA SER A 81 -14.43 5.63 -7.80
C SER A 81 -14.20 4.15 -7.45
N TRP A 82 -13.48 3.41 -8.29
CA TRP A 82 -13.13 2.00 -8.09
C TRP A 82 -11.68 1.81 -7.63
N CYS A 83 -11.02 2.92 -7.32
CA CYS A 83 -9.61 2.95 -6.95
C CYS A 83 -9.41 3.41 -5.52
N ASP A 84 -8.34 2.89 -4.93
CA ASP A 84 -7.86 3.21 -3.60
C ASP A 84 -6.52 3.95 -3.73
N GLY A 85 -6.16 4.72 -2.71
CA GLY A 85 -4.88 5.43 -2.68
C GLY A 85 -3.72 4.49 -2.38
N HIS A 86 -2.66 4.58 -3.16
CA HIS A 86 -1.46 3.76 -3.05
C HIS A 86 -0.22 4.63 -2.91
N HIS A 87 0.58 4.42 -1.87
CA HIS A 87 1.85 5.12 -1.71
C HIS A 87 2.94 4.48 -2.58
N LEU A 88 3.63 5.28 -3.40
CA LEU A 88 4.76 4.84 -4.24
C LEU A 88 5.96 4.41 -3.39
N VAL A 89 6.33 5.23 -2.41
CA VAL A 89 7.14 4.81 -1.27
C VAL A 89 6.16 4.42 -0.18
N HIS A 90 6.13 3.16 0.22
CA HIS A 90 5.18 2.71 1.22
C HIS A 90 5.35 3.49 2.53
N TRP A 91 4.22 3.81 3.18
CA TRP A 91 4.23 4.54 4.45
C TRP A 91 5.08 3.85 5.52
N VAL A 92 5.06 2.51 5.56
CA VAL A 92 5.81 1.68 6.51
C VAL A 92 7.33 1.82 6.35
N ASP A 93 7.76 2.20 5.15
CA ASP A 93 9.16 2.37 4.77
C ASP A 93 9.64 3.82 4.87
N GLY A 94 8.77 4.78 5.25
CA GLY A 94 9.15 6.20 5.22
C GLY A 94 8.18 7.10 4.49
N GLY A 95 7.31 6.55 3.64
CA GLY A 95 6.52 7.32 2.70
C GLY A 95 5.56 8.32 3.35
N GLU A 96 5.55 9.56 2.84
CA GLU A 96 4.59 10.57 3.24
C GLU A 96 3.22 10.34 2.59
N THR A 97 2.15 10.72 3.30
CA THR A 97 0.79 10.75 2.76
C THR A 97 0.53 12.12 2.15
N ASN A 98 0.99 12.31 0.91
CA ASN A 98 0.84 13.56 0.17
C ASN A 98 0.51 13.26 -1.30
N LEU A 99 0.17 14.29 -2.07
CA LEU A 99 -0.21 14.10 -3.47
C LEU A 99 0.94 13.51 -4.29
N GLU A 100 2.19 13.91 -4.06
CA GLU A 100 3.33 13.46 -4.86
C GLU A 100 3.68 11.98 -4.68
N ASN A 101 3.49 11.44 -3.47
CA ASN A 101 3.81 10.07 -3.13
C ASN A 101 2.61 9.11 -3.24
N THR A 102 1.40 9.60 -3.51
CA THR A 102 0.20 8.74 -3.58
C THR A 102 -0.41 8.75 -4.98
N VAL A 103 -0.88 7.60 -5.45
CA VAL A 103 -1.58 7.41 -6.74
C VAL A 103 -2.82 6.53 -6.58
N LEU A 104 -3.79 6.64 -7.49
CA LEU A 104 -4.95 5.76 -7.53
C LEU A 104 -4.64 4.42 -8.19
N LEU A 105 -4.96 3.31 -7.52
CA LEU A 105 -4.93 1.96 -8.09
C LEU A 105 -6.26 1.24 -7.87
N CYS A 106 -6.74 0.53 -8.89
CA CYS A 106 -7.88 -0.37 -8.73
C CYS A 106 -7.49 -1.60 -7.89
N LYS A 107 -8.45 -2.26 -7.24
CA LYS A 107 -8.21 -3.43 -6.38
C LYS A 107 -7.27 -4.49 -6.98
N ARG A 108 -7.40 -4.79 -8.28
CA ARG A 108 -6.54 -5.78 -8.95
C ARG A 108 -5.09 -5.32 -9.05
N HIS A 109 -4.86 -4.11 -9.56
CA HIS A 109 -3.50 -3.56 -9.69
C HIS A 109 -2.87 -3.26 -8.34
N HIS A 110 -3.69 -2.88 -7.36
CA HIS A 110 -3.26 -2.73 -5.98
C HIS A 110 -2.73 -4.07 -5.42
N ARG A 111 -3.45 -5.18 -5.70
CA ARG A 111 -2.98 -6.53 -5.39
C ARG A 111 -1.72 -6.92 -6.18
N MET A 112 -1.58 -6.52 -7.44
CA MET A 112 -0.36 -6.82 -8.22
C MET A 112 0.88 -6.18 -7.61
N VAL A 113 0.77 -4.97 -7.07
CA VAL A 113 1.90 -4.33 -6.38
C VAL A 113 2.21 -5.04 -5.07
N HIS A 114 1.20 -5.26 -4.22
CA HIS A 114 1.42 -5.85 -2.90
C HIS A 114 1.76 -7.35 -2.92
N GLU A 115 0.98 -8.15 -3.64
CA GLU A 115 1.06 -9.62 -3.62
C GLU A 115 1.75 -10.17 -4.89
N GLY A 116 1.77 -9.38 -5.97
CA GLY A 116 2.36 -9.78 -7.24
C GLY A 116 3.81 -9.34 -7.43
N GLY A 117 4.41 -8.58 -6.49
CA GLY A 117 5.80 -8.14 -6.54
C GLY A 117 6.11 -7.04 -7.56
N TRP A 118 5.08 -6.51 -8.24
CA TRP A 118 5.24 -5.40 -9.17
C TRP A 118 5.65 -4.13 -8.43
N LYS A 119 6.50 -3.31 -9.05
CA LYS A 119 6.86 -1.99 -8.51
C LYS A 119 6.30 -0.89 -9.40
N LEU A 120 5.96 0.24 -8.81
CA LEU A 120 5.57 1.46 -9.53
C LEU A 120 6.61 2.53 -9.29
N ILE A 121 7.05 3.17 -10.37
CA ILE A 121 7.93 4.35 -10.31
C ILE A 121 7.31 5.50 -11.09
N LYS A 122 7.62 6.73 -10.67
CA LYS A 122 7.21 7.95 -11.37
C LYS A 122 8.39 8.44 -12.21
N VAL A 123 8.23 8.46 -13.53
CA VAL A 123 9.23 8.95 -14.51
C VAL A 123 8.57 10.08 -15.30
N GLU A 124 9.15 11.28 -15.24
CA GLU A 124 8.64 12.47 -15.95
C GLU A 124 7.13 12.72 -15.71
N GLY A 125 6.68 12.49 -14.47
CA GLY A 125 5.28 12.66 -14.09
C GLY A 125 4.34 11.51 -14.47
N LYS A 126 4.81 10.49 -15.19
CA LYS A 126 4.03 9.29 -15.54
C LYS A 126 4.39 8.10 -14.66
N ILE A 127 3.40 7.28 -14.37
CA ILE A 127 3.62 6.02 -13.65
C ILE A 127 4.04 4.93 -14.63
N VAL A 128 5.13 4.25 -14.28
CA VAL A 128 5.68 3.10 -15.00
C VAL A 128 5.69 1.90 -14.06
N SER A 129 5.22 0.76 -14.55
CA SER A 129 5.26 -0.50 -13.82
C SER A 129 6.52 -1.30 -14.16
N ILE A 130 7.18 -1.82 -13.13
CA ILE A 130 8.35 -2.69 -13.25
C ILE A 130 7.93 -4.09 -12.83
N ALA A 131 8.10 -5.03 -13.75
CA ALA A 131 7.77 -6.43 -13.50
C ALA A 131 8.72 -7.04 -12.46
N PRO A 132 8.23 -7.92 -11.57
CA PRO A 132 9.09 -8.65 -10.66
C PRO A 132 9.96 -9.64 -11.43
N THR A 133 11.15 -9.93 -10.89
CA THR A 133 11.96 -11.06 -11.34
C THR A 133 11.33 -12.35 -10.83
N VAL A 134 11.05 -13.29 -11.72
CA VAL A 134 10.56 -14.63 -11.38
C VAL A 134 11.53 -15.68 -11.88
N THR A 135 11.74 -16.74 -11.09
CA THR A 135 12.71 -17.80 -11.40
C THR A 135 12.24 -18.69 -12.56
N PHE A 136 10.92 -18.87 -12.69
CA PHE A 136 10.31 -19.68 -13.75
C PHE A 136 9.04 -19.01 -14.27
N GLY A 137 8.90 -18.92 -15.59
CA GLY A 137 7.74 -18.35 -16.27
C GLY A 137 7.78 -16.83 -16.42
N LEU A 138 6.66 -16.26 -16.84
CA LEU A 138 6.44 -14.82 -16.84
C LEU A 138 5.71 -14.44 -15.53
N PRO A 139 6.02 -13.26 -14.96
CA PRO A 139 5.25 -12.78 -13.83
C PRO A 139 3.79 -12.63 -14.24
N ARG A 140 2.86 -12.81 -13.30
CA ARG A 140 1.42 -12.67 -13.58
C ARG A 140 1.20 -11.36 -14.34
N GLY A 141 0.76 -11.48 -15.58
CA GLY A 141 0.74 -10.40 -16.56
C GLY A 141 -0.08 -9.20 -16.06
N PRO A 142 0.27 -7.99 -16.47
CA PRO A 142 -0.41 -6.77 -16.03
C PRO A 142 -1.90 -6.75 -16.46
N ASP A 143 -2.27 -7.50 -17.49
CA ASP A 143 -3.60 -7.64 -18.09
C ASP A 143 -3.65 -8.87 -18.99
#